data_AF-A0A127STP1-F1
#
_entry.id   AF-A0A127STP1-F1
#
_cell.length_a   1.000
_cell.length_b   1.000
_cell.length_c   1.000
_cell.angle_alpha   90.00
_cell.angle_beta   90.00
_cell.angle_gamma   90.00
#
_symmetry.space_group_name_H-M   'P 1'
#
loop_
_entity.id
_entity.type
_entity.pdbx_description
1 polymer ?
#
loop_
_entity_poly.entity_id
_entity_poly.type
_entity_poly.pdbx_seq_one_letter_code
_entity_poly.pdbx_strand_id
1 'polypeptide(L)'
;MCEYIIMEDYIMEKYIYNEQNGLWYELQGDYYIPCLELPAEKEERHIGVWGQRHLRYIREHKKVFYTNLLTSGKLQSHLADVEEQAQELFDRLMKQQAEREGITEKLKADDQMM
;
A
#
# COMPACT_ATOMS: atom_id res chain seq x y z
N MET A 1 39.89 -49.05 18.41
CA MET A 1 40.05 -48.18 17.23
C MET A 1 38.65 -47.92 16.71
N CYS A 2 38.00 -46.88 17.23
CA CYS A 2 36.71 -46.44 16.72
C CYS A 2 37.01 -45.49 15.57
N GLU A 3 36.58 -45.86 14.37
CA GLU A 3 36.67 -45.01 13.19
C GLU A 3 35.80 -43.78 13.45
N TYR A 4 36.45 -42.64 13.70
CA TYR A 4 35.84 -41.35 13.53
C TYR A 4 35.50 -41.23 12.04
N ILE A 5 34.26 -41.54 11.68
CA ILE A 5 33.69 -41.03 10.44
C ILE A 5 33.63 -39.52 10.64
N ILE A 6 34.60 -38.85 10.04
CA ILE A 6 34.62 -37.40 9.89
C ILE A 6 33.29 -37.09 9.20
N MET A 7 32.31 -36.56 9.93
CA MET A 7 31.13 -35.96 9.30
C MET A 7 31.70 -34.88 8.40
N GLU A 8 31.67 -35.15 7.10
CA GLU A 8 31.99 -34.19 6.07
C GLU A 8 31.32 -32.88 6.46
N ASP A 9 32.11 -31.80 6.52
CA ASP A 9 31.61 -30.46 6.78
C ASP A 9 30.46 -30.20 5.80
N TYR A 10 29.22 -30.32 6.27
CA TYR A 10 28.03 -30.21 5.44
C TYR A 10 27.92 -28.74 5.06
N ILE A 11 28.47 -28.37 3.90
CA ILE A 11 28.46 -27.00 3.41
C ILE A 11 27.01 -26.69 3.03
N MET A 12 26.27 -26.10 3.95
CA MET A 12 24.95 -25.58 3.70
C MET A 12 25.07 -24.37 2.79
N GLU A 13 24.49 -24.46 1.59
CA GLU A 13 24.47 -23.34 0.64
C GLU A 13 23.65 -22.19 1.21
N LYS A 14 24.09 -20.94 1.01
CA LYS A 14 23.37 -19.76 1.50
C LYS A 14 21.98 -19.64 0.86
N TYR A 15 21.83 -20.03 -0.40
CA TYR A 15 20.55 -20.01 -1.12
C TYR A 15 20.31 -21.32 -1.84
N ILE A 16 19.08 -21.84 -1.78
CA ILE A 16 18.65 -23.03 -2.53
C ILE A 16 17.36 -22.74 -3.30
N TYR A 17 17.19 -23.36 -4.46
CA TYR A 17 15.96 -23.29 -5.26
C TYR A 17 15.23 -24.63 -5.23
N ASN A 18 13.92 -24.60 -5.00
CA ASN A 18 13.08 -25.80 -5.00
C ASN A 18 12.22 -25.84 -6.26
N GLU A 19 12.52 -26.78 -7.16
CA GLU A 19 11.79 -26.94 -8.44
C GLU A 19 10.31 -27.34 -8.26
N GLN A 20 9.94 -27.97 -7.14
CA GLN A 20 8.57 -28.45 -6.92
C GLN A 20 7.58 -27.32 -6.59
N ASN A 21 8.04 -26.27 -5.89
CA ASN A 21 7.21 -25.12 -5.54
C ASN A 21 7.67 -23.80 -6.17
N GLY A 22 8.81 -23.81 -6.87
CA GLY A 22 9.35 -22.65 -7.58
C GLY A 22 9.89 -21.54 -6.66
N LEU A 23 10.18 -21.85 -5.40
CA LEU A 23 10.64 -20.86 -4.41
C LEU A 23 12.16 -20.96 -4.19
N TRP A 24 12.76 -19.80 -3.98
CA TRP A 24 14.09 -19.66 -3.40
C TRP A 24 14.01 -19.72 -1.88
N TYR A 25 15.05 -20.22 -1.23
CA TYR A 25 15.19 -20.23 0.22
C TYR A 25 16.55 -19.67 0.61
N GLU A 26 16.59 -18.92 1.70
CA GLU A 26 17.81 -18.41 2.31
C GLU A 26 18.09 -19.19 3.61
N LEU A 27 19.35 -19.56 3.84
CA LEU A 27 19.79 -20.14 5.10
C LEU A 27 19.85 -19.05 6.19
N GLN A 28 18.99 -19.19 7.20
CA GLN A 28 18.99 -18.36 8.41
C GLN A 28 19.12 -19.24 9.65
N GLY A 29 20.27 -19.19 10.31
CA GLY A 29 20.62 -20.13 11.38
C GLY A 29 20.70 -21.56 10.84
N ASP A 30 19.93 -22.47 11.44
CA ASP A 30 19.91 -23.88 11.05
C ASP A 30 18.77 -24.22 10.06
N TYR A 31 18.06 -23.21 9.54
CA TYR A 31 16.86 -23.41 8.72
C TYR A 31 16.90 -22.66 7.39
N TYR A 32 16.32 -23.27 6.36
CA TYR A 32 16.01 -22.62 5.10
C TYR A 32 14.65 -21.93 5.16
N ILE A 33 14.64 -20.62 4.99
CA ILE A 33 13.44 -19.77 5.00
C ILE A 33 13.11 -19.34 3.57
N PRO A 34 11.87 -19.50 3.08
CA PRO A 34 11.50 -19.10 1.73
C PRO A 34 11.67 -17.60 1.52
N CYS A 35 12.32 -17.24 0.41
CA CYS A 35 12.43 -15.87 -0.08
C CYS A 35 11.07 -15.45 -0.66
N LEU A 36 10.23 -14.86 0.19
CA LEU A 36 8.93 -14.35 -0.20
C LEU A 36 9.05 -12.86 -0.55
N GLU A 37 8.75 -12.52 -1.79
CA GLU A 37 8.52 -11.14 -2.20
C GLU A 37 7.02 -10.91 -2.31
N LEU A 38 6.52 -9.88 -1.64
CA LEU A 38 5.18 -9.39 -1.94
C LEU A 38 5.21 -8.89 -3.39
N PRO A 39 4.17 -9.17 -4.20
CA PRO A 39 4.06 -8.51 -5.49
C PRO A 39 4.16 -7.01 -5.21
N ALA A 40 5.14 -6.34 -5.83
CA ALA A 40 5.30 -4.90 -5.64
C ALA A 40 3.93 -4.26 -5.93
N GLU A 41 3.30 -3.69 -4.91
CA GLU A 41 2.13 -2.84 -5.11
C GLU A 41 2.66 -1.63 -5.91
N LYS A 42 2.60 -1.71 -7.24
CA LYS A 42 3.00 -0.65 -8.17
C LYS A 42 1.95 0.48 -8.18
N GLU A 43 1.43 0.83 -7.01
CA GLU A 43 0.47 1.89 -6.85
C GLU A 43 1.18 3.10 -6.26
N GLU A 44 1.81 3.88 -7.15
CA GLU A 44 2.56 5.09 -6.82
C GLU A 44 1.65 6.31 -6.54
N ARG A 45 0.33 6.16 -6.74
CA ARG A 45 -0.64 7.24 -6.49
C ARG A 45 -0.60 7.67 -5.02
N HIS A 46 -0.44 8.97 -4.82
CA HIS A 46 -0.41 9.59 -3.51
C HIS A 46 -1.79 9.56 -2.85
N ILE A 47 -1.86 9.10 -1.61
CA ILE A 47 -3.09 9.11 -0.80
C ILE A 47 -3.10 10.36 0.07
N GLY A 48 -3.97 11.30 -0.26
CA GLY A 48 -4.17 12.53 0.48
C GLY A 48 -5.12 12.38 1.68
N VAL A 49 -5.69 13.51 2.10
CA VAL A 49 -6.49 13.61 3.33
C VAL A 49 -7.78 12.81 3.20
N TRP A 50 -8.38 12.73 2.02
CA TRP A 50 -9.66 12.05 1.81
C TRP A 50 -9.51 10.54 1.91
N GLY A 51 -8.47 9.99 1.27
CA GLY A 51 -8.12 8.58 1.38
C GLY A 51 -7.75 8.20 2.81
N GLN A 52 -6.97 9.02 3.54
CA GLN A 52 -6.63 8.75 4.94
C GLN A 52 -7.86 8.77 5.87
N ARG A 53 -8.78 9.72 5.67
CA ARG A 53 -10.05 9.76 6.41
C ARG A 53 -10.93 8.54 6.10
N HIS A 54 -10.98 8.13 4.84
CA HIS A 54 -11.72 6.94 4.44
C HIS A 54 -11.11 5.66 5.05
N LEU A 55 -9.77 5.55 5.05
CA LEU A 55 -9.06 4.45 5.70
C LEU A 55 -9.43 4.32 7.18
N ARG A 56 -9.46 5.45 7.91
CA ARG A 56 -9.89 5.47 9.30
C ARG A 56 -11.32 4.94 9.45
N TYR A 57 -12.23 5.44 8.62
CA TYR A 57 -13.63 5.02 8.64
C TYR A 57 -13.79 3.51 8.38
N ILE A 58 -13.14 2.95 7.35
CA ILE A 58 -13.29 1.52 7.03
C ILE A 58 -12.67 0.62 8.10
N ARG A 59 -11.59 1.06 8.76
CA ARG A 59 -11.00 0.34 9.90
C ARG A 59 -11.94 0.31 11.10
N GLU A 60 -12.54 1.45 11.45
CA GLU A 60 -13.40 1.59 12.62
C GLU A 60 -14.77 0.92 12.41
N HIS A 61 -15.36 1.07 11.22
CA HIS A 61 -16.77 0.75 10.98
C HIS A 61 -17.02 -0.37 9.94
N LYS A 62 -16.01 -0.75 9.13
CA LYS A 62 -16.16 -1.72 8.03
C LYS A 62 -15.07 -2.79 8.04
N LYS A 63 -14.82 -3.40 9.21
CA LYS A 63 -13.73 -4.38 9.43
C LYS A 63 -13.64 -5.51 8.40
N VAL A 64 -14.77 -6.08 8.00
CA VAL A 64 -14.81 -7.15 6.97
C VAL A 64 -14.31 -6.62 5.62
N PHE A 65 -14.80 -5.45 5.20
CA PHE A 65 -14.37 -4.81 3.96
C PHE A 65 -12.89 -4.45 3.99
N TYR A 66 -12.41 -3.87 5.10
CA TYR A 66 -11.00 -3.56 5.30
C TYR A 66 -10.11 -4.81 5.21
N THR A 67 -10.52 -5.91 5.85
CA THR A 67 -9.77 -7.17 5.82
C THR A 67 -9.71 -7.74 4.41
N ASN A 68 -10.83 -7.73 3.68
CA ASN A 68 -10.88 -8.19 2.30
C ASN A 68 -9.94 -7.39 1.38
N LEU A 69 -9.86 -6.07 1.55
CA LEU A 69 -8.94 -5.21 0.80
C LEU A 69 -7.46 -5.52 1.12
N LEU A 70 -7.13 -5.75 2.38
CA LEU A 70 -5.79 -6.15 2.81
C LEU A 70 -5.39 -7.50 2.22
N THR A 71 -6.21 -8.53 2.39
CA THR A 71 -5.88 -9.89 1.94
C THR A 71 -5.86 -10.01 0.41
N SER A 72 -6.54 -9.11 -0.30
CA SER A 72 -6.51 -9.06 -1.76
C SER A 72 -5.38 -8.18 -2.33
N GLY A 73 -4.62 -7.46 -1.51
CA GLY A 73 -3.59 -6.50 -1.98
C GLY A 73 -4.17 -5.32 -2.76
N LYS A 74 -5.43 -4.95 -2.50
CA LYS A 74 -6.15 -3.87 -3.22
C LYS A 74 -6.41 -2.64 -2.37
N LEU A 75 -5.86 -2.60 -1.15
CA LEU A 75 -6.13 -1.50 -0.24
C LEU A 75 -5.59 -0.17 -0.79
N GLN A 76 -4.36 -0.18 -1.28
CA GLN A 76 -3.70 1.03 -1.77
C GLN A 76 -4.42 1.63 -2.98
N SER A 77 -4.75 0.81 -3.99
CA SER A 77 -5.47 1.26 -5.18
C SER A 77 -6.88 1.77 -4.86
N HIS A 78 -7.59 1.09 -3.96
CA HIS A 78 -8.91 1.54 -3.52
C HIS A 78 -8.86 2.93 -2.85
N LEU A 79 -7.87 3.18 -1.99
CA LEU A 79 -7.72 4.48 -1.33
C LEU A 79 -7.31 5.58 -2.32
N ALA A 80 -6.50 5.26 -3.32
CA ALA A 80 -6.14 6.17 -4.40
C ALA A 80 -7.36 6.57 -5.24
N ASP A 81 -8.22 5.61 -5.59
CA ASP A 81 -9.47 5.87 -6.32
C ASP A 81 -10.42 6.77 -5.53
N VAL A 82 -10.49 6.58 -4.20
CA VAL A 82 -11.29 7.43 -3.30
C VAL A 82 -10.74 8.85 -3.22
N GLU A 83 -9.42 9.00 -3.15
CA GLU A 83 -8.76 10.31 -3.15
C GLU A 83 -9.06 11.07 -4.44
N GLU A 84 -8.89 10.43 -5.60
CA GLU A 84 -9.15 11.00 -6.92
C GLU A 84 -10.61 11.46 -7.05
N GLN A 85 -11.57 10.59 -6.72
CA GLN A 85 -13.00 10.93 -6.75
C GLN A 85 -13.34 12.10 -5.83
N ALA A 86 -12.75 12.14 -4.62
CA ALA A 86 -12.99 13.23 -3.68
C ALA A 86 -12.42 14.56 -4.19
N GLN A 87 -11.22 14.54 -4.77
CA GLN A 87 -10.57 15.71 -5.33
C GLN A 87 -11.35 16.25 -6.54
N GLU A 88 -11.77 15.38 -7.46
CA GLU A 88 -12.58 15.78 -8.62
C GLU A 88 -13.91 16.42 -8.20
N LEU A 89 -14.58 15.82 -7.21
CA LEU A 89 -15.84 16.36 -6.68
C LEU A 89 -15.61 17.73 -6.04
N PHE A 90 -14.54 17.87 -5.26
CA PHE A 90 -14.18 19.13 -4.63
C PHE A 90 -13.93 20.21 -5.67
N ASP A 91 -13.10 19.95 -6.67
CA ASP A 91 -12.77 20.91 -7.73
C ASP A 91 -14.02 21.34 -8.51
N ARG A 92 -14.92 20.40 -8.80
CA ARG A 92 -16.20 20.71 -9.46
C ARG A 92 -17.07 21.62 -8.61
N LEU A 93 -17.23 21.31 -7.32
CA LEU A 93 -18.04 22.10 -6.40
C LEU A 93 -17.47 23.50 -6.21
N MET A 94 -16.14 23.61 -6.08
CA MET A 94 -15.46 24.90 -5.96
C MET A 94 -15.67 25.78 -7.19
N LYS A 95 -15.61 25.22 -8.40
CA LYS A 95 -15.91 25.96 -9.64
C LYS A 95 -17.35 26.46 -9.67
N GLN A 96 -18.31 25.57 -9.37
CA GLN A 96 -19.73 25.93 -9.34
C GLN A 96 -20.03 27.00 -8.28
N GLN A 97 -19.37 26.93 -7.13
CA GLN A 97 -19.51 27.93 -6.07
C GLN A 97 -18.98 29.29 -6.53
N ALA A 98 -17.78 29.33 -7.12
CA ALA A 98 -17.18 30.56 -7.62
C ALA A 98 -18.03 31.24 -8.70
N GLU A 99 -18.63 30.45 -9.61
CA GLU A 99 -19.56 30.95 -10.63
C GLU A 99 -20.84 31.53 -10.02
N ARG A 100 -21.41 30.85 -9.01
CA ARG A 100 -22.65 31.29 -8.34
C ARG A 100 -22.47 32.54 -7.49
N GLU A 101 -21.37 32.63 -6.76
CA GLU A 101 -21.06 33.76 -5.88
C GLU A 101 -20.49 34.95 -6.64
N GLY A 102 -20.25 34.81 -7.96
CA GLY A 102 -19.72 35.89 -8.78
C GLY A 102 -18.35 36.37 -8.30
N ILE A 103 -17.54 35.46 -7.73
CA ILE A 103 -16.17 35.73 -7.25
C ILE A 103 -15.28 35.98 -8.46
N THR A 104 -15.44 37.16 -9.03
CA THR A 104 -14.50 37.76 -9.94
C THR A 104 -13.29 38.22 -9.12
N GLU A 105 -12.10 38.27 -9.73
CA GLU A 105 -10.85 38.77 -9.13
C GLU A 105 -11.03 40.07 -8.30
N LYS A 106 -12.05 40.89 -8.61
CA LYS A 106 -12.44 42.08 -7.85
C LYS A 106 -12.95 41.81 -6.43
N LEU A 107 -13.73 40.75 -6.22
CA LEU A 107 -14.31 40.38 -4.92
C LEU A 107 -13.24 39.82 -3.96
N LYS A 108 -12.21 39.14 -4.49
CA LYS A 108 -11.03 38.71 -3.71
C LYS A 108 -10.15 39.88 -3.28
N ALA A 109 -10.15 40.99 -4.02
CA ALA A 109 -9.37 42.19 -3.70
C ALA A 109 -10.06 43.09 -2.67
N ASP A 110 -11.41 43.15 -2.69
CA ASP A 110 -12.18 44.01 -1.79
C ASP A 110 -12.42 43.39 -0.41
N ASP A 111 -12.36 42.06 -0.26
CA ASP A 111 -12.67 41.36 1.00
C ASP A 111 -11.54 40.40 1.44
N GLN A 112 -10.31 40.90 1.47
CA GLN A 112 -9.10 40.13 1.83
C GLN A 112 -8.97 39.84 3.35
N MET A 113 -9.93 40.29 4.17
CA MET A 113 -9.85 40.31 5.65
C MET A 113 -11.13 39.78 6.32
N MET A 114 -11.61 38.61 5.91
CA MET A 114 -12.41 37.73 6.78
C MET A 114 -11.79 36.34 6.87
#